data_AF-A0A3D0CE35-F1
#
_entry.id   AF-A0A3D0CE35-F1
#
_cell.length_a   1.000
_cell.length_b   1.000
_cell.length_c   1.000
_cell.angle_alpha   90.00
_cell.angle_beta   90.00
_cell.angle_gamma   90.00
#
_symmetry.space_group_name_H-M   'P 1'
#
loop_
_entity.id
_entity.type
_entity.pdbx_description
1 polymer ?
#
loop_
_entity_poly.entity_id
_entity_poly.type
_entity_poly.pdbx_seq_one_letter_code
_entity_poly.pdbx_strand_id
1 'polypeptide(L)'
;MRNIHYRKVAIFCTLLFAMMSNVYAAKTITVSDGYVKASIPGSDVTASYMTLRNTSNKAITLQKVSSTVSDRIEIHEHSMADGMMRMREVGEI
;
A
#
# COMPACT_ATOMS: atom_id res chain seq x y z
N MET A 1 7.30 56.03 12.95
CA MET A 1 7.60 54.83 13.78
C MET A 1 6.54 53.72 13.70
N ARG A 2 5.27 54.01 13.33
CA ARG A 2 4.16 53.03 13.24
C ARG A 2 4.41 51.85 12.26
N ASN A 3 5.12 52.08 11.16
CA ASN A 3 5.28 51.12 10.06
C ASN A 3 6.20 49.92 10.39
N ILE A 4 7.11 50.08 11.37
CA ILE A 4 8.05 49.02 11.79
C ILE A 4 7.32 47.94 12.58
N HIS A 5 6.30 48.29 13.36
CA HIS A 5 5.50 47.32 14.12
C HIS A 5 4.64 46.45 13.19
N TYR A 6 3.98 47.04 12.17
CA TYR A 6 3.24 46.27 11.17
C TYR A 6 4.13 45.32 10.36
N ARG A 7 5.36 45.75 10.04
CA ARG A 7 6.33 44.89 9.33
C ARG A 7 6.78 43.71 10.19
N LYS A 8 7.03 43.92 11.49
CA LYS A 8 7.37 42.86 12.44
C LYS A 8 6.20 41.89 12.68
N VAL A 9 4.97 42.40 12.78
CA VAL A 9 3.76 41.59 12.92
C VAL A 9 3.51 40.75 11.67
N ALA A 10 3.69 41.33 10.48
CA ALA A 10 3.58 40.59 9.22
C ALA A 10 4.60 39.45 9.13
N ILE A 11 5.87 39.73 9.47
CA ILE A 11 6.95 38.72 9.50
C ILE A 11 6.64 37.60 10.51
N PHE A 12 6.17 37.97 11.71
CA PHE A 12 5.80 37.02 12.74
C PHE A 12 4.63 36.12 12.30
N CYS A 13 3.59 36.67 11.67
CA CYS A 13 2.49 35.89 11.10
C CYS A 13 2.94 34.94 10.00
N THR A 14 3.82 35.36 9.10
CA THR A 14 4.36 34.47 8.05
C THR A 14 5.20 33.33 8.62
N LEU A 15 5.97 33.58 9.69
CA LEU A 15 6.75 32.57 10.39
C LEU A 15 5.85 31.57 11.13
N LEU A 16 4.74 32.04 11.73
CA LEU A 16 3.75 31.17 12.37
C LEU A 16 3.06 30.24 11.36
N PHE A 17 2.75 30.75 10.17
CA PHE A 17 2.11 29.97 9.11
C PHE A 17 3.03 28.88 8.53
N ALA A 18 4.33 29.14 8.44
CA ALA A 18 5.31 28.17 7.97
C ALA A 18 5.45 26.93 8.88
N MET A 19 5.17 27.09 10.18
CA MET A 19 5.25 26.01 11.18
C MET A 19 4.08 25.02 11.11
N MET A 20 3.05 25.24 10.28
CA MET A 20 1.88 24.36 10.17
C MET A 20 2.07 23.14 9.25
N SER A 21 3.23 22.99 8.61
CA SER A 21 3.51 21.88 7.68
C SER A 21 3.92 20.59 8.42
N ASN A 22 2.96 19.96 9.11
CA ASN A 22 3.13 18.61 9.62
C ASN A 22 2.92 17.59 8.49
N VAL A 23 4.00 17.11 7.88
CA VAL A 23 3.95 15.93 7.00
C VAL A 23 3.92 14.69 7.90
N TYR A 24 2.73 14.17 8.15
CA TYR A 24 2.59 12.84 8.73
C TYR A 24 2.97 11.80 7.69
N ALA A 25 3.99 10.99 7.98
CA ALA A 25 4.31 9.80 7.20
C ALA A 25 3.26 8.72 7.48
N ALA A 26 2.08 8.86 6.87
CA ALA A 26 1.05 7.84 6.93
C ALA A 26 1.54 6.59 6.18
N LYS A 27 1.38 5.42 6.79
CA LYS A 27 1.65 4.14 6.12
C LYS A 27 0.69 4.02 4.94
N THR A 28 1.23 4.08 3.72
CA THR A 28 0.43 4.16 2.47
C THR A 28 -0.16 2.82 2.05
N ILE A 29 0.38 1.70 2.56
CA ILE A 29 -0.13 0.35 2.33
C ILE A 29 -0.51 -0.30 3.65
N THR A 30 -1.74 -0.77 3.77
CA THR A 30 -2.20 -1.60 4.90
C THR A 30 -2.49 -3.02 4.43
N VAL A 31 -2.20 -3.99 5.29
CA VAL A 31 -2.48 -5.42 5.06
C VAL A 31 -3.45 -5.88 6.14
N SER A 32 -4.55 -6.54 5.77
CA SER A 32 -5.51 -7.14 6.71
C SER A 32 -5.94 -8.53 6.26
N ASP A 33 -6.61 -9.26 7.15
CA ASP A 33 -7.29 -10.54 6.84
C ASP A 33 -6.37 -11.59 6.20
N GLY A 34 -5.09 -11.57 6.61
CA GLY A 34 -4.07 -12.48 6.10
C GLY A 34 -4.23 -13.88 6.67
N TYR A 35 -4.33 -14.90 5.81
CA TYR A 35 -4.31 -16.30 6.21
C TYR A 35 -3.71 -17.20 5.13
N VAL A 36 -3.26 -18.38 5.53
CA VAL A 36 -2.78 -19.44 4.62
C VAL A 36 -3.74 -20.61 4.72
N LYS A 37 -4.19 -21.13 3.58
CA LYS A 37 -5.03 -22.31 3.55
C LYS A 37 -4.20 -23.55 3.93
N ALA A 38 -4.78 -24.48 4.66
CA ALA A 38 -4.10 -25.76 4.90
C ALA A 38 -3.97 -26.54 3.58
N SER A 39 -2.79 -27.10 3.32
CA SER A 39 -2.59 -28.01 2.20
C SER A 39 -3.46 -29.27 2.38
N ILE A 40 -3.96 -29.81 1.26
CA ILE A 40 -4.66 -31.10 1.25
C ILE A 40 -3.61 -32.22 1.34
N PRO A 41 -3.89 -33.36 2.02
CA PRO A 41 -2.96 -34.47 2.07
C PRO A 41 -2.43 -34.87 0.68
N GLY A 42 -1.11 -34.95 0.54
CA GLY A 42 -0.44 -35.27 -0.72
C GLY A 42 -0.19 -34.09 -1.68
N SER A 43 -0.55 -32.86 -1.29
CA SER A 43 -0.23 -31.64 -2.05
C SER A 43 0.85 -30.83 -1.37
N ASP A 44 1.91 -30.51 -2.12
CA ASP A 44 2.96 -29.58 -1.69
C ASP A 44 2.60 -28.11 -1.99
N VAL A 45 1.45 -27.87 -2.63
CA VAL A 45 0.95 -26.54 -2.99
C VAL A 45 -0.17 -26.12 -2.05
N THR A 46 -0.11 -24.85 -1.62
CA THR A 46 -1.20 -24.15 -0.94
C THR A 46 -1.32 -22.70 -1.43
N ALA A 47 -2.36 -22.00 -0.98
CA ALA A 47 -2.61 -20.59 -1.28
C ALA A 47 -2.66 -19.75 0.00
N SER A 48 -2.09 -18.55 -0.08
CA SER A 48 -2.25 -17.50 0.93
C SER A 48 -3.18 -16.41 0.40
N TYR A 49 -3.91 -15.80 1.31
CA TYR A 49 -4.88 -14.75 1.03
C TYR A 49 -4.65 -13.60 1.99
N MET A 50 -4.78 -12.38 1.52
CA MET A 50 -4.73 -11.16 2.33
C MET A 50 -5.40 -10.01 1.58
N THR A 51 -5.81 -8.97 2.29
CA THR A 51 -6.28 -7.72 1.71
C THR A 51 -5.15 -6.70 1.74
N LEU A 52 -4.72 -6.22 0.57
CA LEU A 52 -3.81 -5.09 0.44
C LEU A 52 -4.60 -3.82 0.09
N ARG A 53 -4.41 -2.75 0.85
CA ARG A 53 -5.07 -1.47 0.59
C ARG A 53 -4.05 -0.35 0.45
N ASN A 54 -4.05 0.28 -0.72
CA ASN A 54 -3.32 1.50 -1.00
C ASN A 54 -4.17 2.71 -0.60
N THR A 55 -3.71 3.47 0.40
CA THR A 55 -4.36 4.69 0.91
C THR A 55 -3.74 5.96 0.34
N SER A 56 -2.72 5.83 -0.51
CA SER A 56 -2.09 6.96 -1.18
C SER A 56 -2.84 7.39 -2.45
N ASN A 57 -2.48 8.55 -2.98
CA ASN A 57 -2.96 9.06 -4.26
C ASN A 57 -2.08 8.64 -5.46
N LYS A 58 -1.17 7.68 -5.26
CA LYS A 58 -0.28 7.17 -6.30
C LYS A 58 -0.56 5.71 -6.57
N ALA A 59 -0.47 5.30 -7.83
CA ALA A 59 -0.46 3.89 -8.19
C ALA A 59 0.73 3.19 -7.54
N ILE A 60 0.52 1.99 -7.01
CA ILE A 60 1.54 1.13 -6.41
C ILE A 60 1.34 -0.26 -6.98
N THR A 61 2.44 -0.88 -7.43
CA THR A 61 2.47 -2.21 -8.02
C THR A 61 3.13 -3.20 -7.06
N LEU A 62 2.49 -4.33 -6.81
CA LEU A 62 3.05 -5.47 -6.08
C LEU A 62 3.89 -6.32 -7.03
N GLN A 63 5.21 -6.16 -6.95
CA GLN A 63 6.16 -6.82 -7.87
C GLN A 63 6.63 -8.20 -7.40
N LYS A 64 6.57 -8.49 -6.09
CA LYS A 64 7.12 -9.73 -5.54
C LYS A 64 6.53 -10.08 -4.19
N VAL A 65 6.42 -11.38 -3.93
CA VAL A 65 6.13 -11.97 -2.61
C VAL A 65 7.20 -13.02 -2.31
N SER A 66 7.62 -13.12 -1.05
CA SER A 66 8.59 -14.12 -0.58
C SER A 66 8.15 -14.70 0.77
N SER A 67 8.55 -15.92 1.07
CA SER A 67 8.27 -16.58 2.35
C SER A 67 9.45 -17.43 2.80
N THR A 68 9.52 -17.68 4.10
CA THR A 68 10.46 -18.64 4.69
C THR A 68 9.94 -20.08 4.68
N VAL A 69 8.64 -20.27 4.39
CA VAL A 69 7.99 -21.60 4.41
C VAL A 69 7.75 -22.19 3.02
N SER A 70 8.08 -21.46 1.95
CA SER A 70 8.00 -21.94 0.57
C SER A 70 9.12 -21.37 -0.26
N ASP A 71 9.79 -22.24 -1.04
CA ASP A 71 10.87 -21.85 -1.94
C ASP A 71 10.36 -21.09 -3.17
N ARG A 72 9.10 -21.32 -3.56
CA ARG A 72 8.46 -20.69 -4.72
C ARG A 72 7.11 -20.09 -4.35
N ILE A 73 6.87 -18.87 -4.83
CA ILE A 73 5.59 -18.16 -4.72
C ILE A 73 5.26 -17.56 -6.08
N GLU A 74 4.01 -17.69 -6.46
CA GLU A 74 3.44 -17.15 -7.69
C GLU A 74 2.27 -16.21 -7.32
N ILE A 75 2.12 -15.10 -8.04
CA ILE A 75 0.95 -14.23 -7.91
C ILE A 75 -0.05 -14.66 -8.99
N HIS A 76 -1.32 -14.83 -8.61
CA HIS A 76 -2.36 -15.27 -9.52
C HIS A 76 -3.49 -14.25 -9.59
N GLU A 77 -3.90 -13.90 -10.81
CA GLU A 77 -5.05 -13.03 -11.07
C GLU A 77 -6.27 -13.87 -11.47
N HIS A 78 -7.44 -13.50 -10.96
CA HIS A 78 -8.72 -14.06 -11.37
C HIS A 78 -9.44 -13.07 -12.29
N SER A 79 -9.81 -13.49 -13.49
CA SER A 79 -10.58 -12.64 -14.40
C SER A 79 -11.68 -13.42 -15.13
N MET A 80 -12.75 -12.72 -15.50
CA MET A 80 -13.78 -13.24 -16.38
C MET A 80 -13.33 -13.13 -17.84
N ALA A 81 -13.37 -14.23 -18.58
CA ALA A 81 -13.18 -14.24 -20.03
C ALA A 81 -14.15 -15.23 -20.65
N ASP A 82 -14.89 -14.78 -21.68
CA ASP A 82 -15.88 -15.58 -22.40
C ASP A 82 -16.93 -16.24 -21.48
N GLY A 83 -17.38 -15.52 -20.45
CA GLY A 83 -18.36 -16.02 -19.48
C GLY A 83 -17.81 -17.02 -18.47
N MET A 84 -16.50 -17.31 -18.47
CA MET A 84 -15.85 -18.22 -17.53
C MET A 84 -14.84 -17.50 -16.65
N MET A 85 -14.78 -17.87 -15.37
CA MET A 85 -13.70 -17.47 -14.48
C MET A 85 -12.41 -18.18 -14.87
N ARG A 86 -11.32 -17.43 -14.95
CA ARG A 86 -9.98 -17.95 -15.23
C ARG A 86 -9.01 -17.44 -14.18
N MET A 87 -8.11 -18.31 -13.75
CA MET A 87 -7.00 -18.01 -12.85
C MET A 87 -5.70 -18.15 -13.65
N ARG A 88 -4.81 -17.16 -13.56
CA ARG A 88 -3.56 -17.12 -14.32
C ARG A 88 -2.43 -16.58 -13.45
N GLU A 89 -1.24 -17.15 -13.59
CA GLU A 89 -0.03 -16.57 -13.02
C GLU A 89 0.24 -15.20 -13.68
N VAL A 90 0.63 -14.24 -12.87
CA VAL A 90 1.06 -12.90 -13.27
C VAL A 90 2.36 -12.56 -12.55
N GLY A 91 3.21 -11.74 -13.18
CA GLY A 91 4.47 -11.32 -12.55
C GLY A 91 4.27 -10.27 -11.46
N GLU A 92 3.25 -9.43 -11.61
CA GLU A 92 2.93 -8.32 -10.72
C GLU A 92 1.44 -7.93 -10.82
N ILE A 93 0.92 -7.23 -9.82
CA ILE A 93 -0.45 -6.68 -9.77
C ILE A 93 -0.50 -5.25 -9.23
#